data_AF-A0A7S0NP95-F1
#
_entry.id   AF-A0A7S0NP95-F1
#
_cell.length_a   1.000
_cell.length_b   1.000
_cell.length_c   1.000
_cell.angle_alpha   90.00
_cell.angle_beta   90.00
_cell.angle_gamma   90.00
#
_symmetry.space_group_name_H-M   'P 1'
#
loop_
_entity.id
_entity.type
_entity.pdbx_description
1 polymer ?
#
loop_
_entity_poly.entity_id
_entity_poly.type
_entity_poly.pdbx_seq_one_letter_code
_entity_poly.pdbx_strand_id
1 'polypeptide(L)'
;LTAIRMAANTQFVDIGKAFVEHYYKMFDSTRTQLASMYNEKSMLTFENEQFMGQSAIMQKLTTLNFQSVAHQVVTCDSQPTDSNGILTFVTGKLAVDGNATTPLNFAQVICTSR
;
A
#
# COMPACT_ATOMS: atom_id res chain seq x y z
N LEU A 1 -2.12 -16.02 27.76
CA LEU A 1 -2.56 -15.83 26.36
C LEU A 1 -3.58 -14.70 26.35
N THR A 2 -3.15 -13.49 25.98
CA THR A 2 -4.08 -12.38 25.74
C THR A 2 -4.88 -12.71 24.48
N ALA A 3 -6.21 -12.67 24.56
CA ALA A 3 -7.07 -13.03 23.44
C ALA A 3 -6.79 -12.16 22.20
N ILE A 4 -6.86 -12.75 21.00
CA ILE A 4 -6.97 -12.00 19.74
C ILE A 4 -8.33 -11.28 19.79
N ARG A 5 -8.37 -10.09 20.38
CA ARG A 5 -9.57 -9.27 20.49
C ARG A 5 -9.40 -8.05 19.63
N MET A 6 -10.09 -7.98 18.49
CA MET A 6 -10.17 -6.75 17.70
C MET A 6 -11.57 -6.61 17.09
N ALA A 7 -12.32 -5.60 17.53
CA ALA A 7 -13.48 -5.09 16.81
C ALA A 7 -13.81 -3.66 17.27
N ALA A 8 -13.13 -2.65 16.72
CA ALA A 8 -13.52 -1.24 16.85
C ALA A 8 -14.16 -0.70 15.55
N ASN A 9 -13.73 -1.21 14.39
CA ASN A 9 -14.26 -0.84 13.08
C ASN A 9 -14.86 -2.09 12.44
N THR A 10 -16.16 -2.09 12.13
CA THR A 10 -16.86 -3.21 11.47
C THR A 10 -16.74 -3.18 9.95
N GLN A 11 -16.30 -2.05 9.38
CA GLN A 11 -16.20 -1.82 7.93
C GLN A 11 -14.75 -1.93 7.43
N PHE A 12 -13.82 -2.43 8.26
CA PHE A 12 -12.39 -2.48 7.95
C PHE A 12 -12.05 -3.22 6.66
N VAL A 13 -12.81 -4.27 6.31
CA VAL A 13 -12.62 -5.04 5.07
C VAL A 13 -12.90 -4.16 3.86
N ASP A 14 -14.07 -3.52 3.82
CA ASP A 14 -14.48 -2.68 2.69
C ASP A 14 -13.61 -1.43 2.56
N ILE A 15 -13.27 -0.80 3.69
CA ILE A 15 -12.38 0.37 3.70
C ILE A 15 -10.98 -0.01 3.25
N GLY A 16 -10.43 -1.13 3.75
CA GLY A 16 -9.11 -1.62 3.36
C GLY A 16 -9.02 -1.93 1.87
N LYS A 17 -10.03 -2.62 1.33
CA LYS A 17 -10.13 -2.90 -0.12
C LYS A 17 -10.24 -1.63 -0.95
N ALA A 18 -11.13 -0.70 -0.59
CA ALA A 18 -11.31 0.56 -1.29
C ALA A 18 -10.02 1.43 -1.25
N PHE A 19 -9.33 1.45 -0.10
CA PHE A 19 -8.04 2.12 0.02
C PHE A 19 -7.01 1.52 -0.92
N VAL A 20 -6.88 0.20 -0.95
CA VAL A 20 -5.93 -0.53 -1.81
C VAL A 20 -6.19 -0.26 -3.29
N GLU A 21 -7.46 -0.33 -3.72
CA GLU A 21 -7.87 -0.02 -5.09
C GLU A 21 -7.51 1.42 -5.47
N HIS A 22 -7.77 2.37 -4.57
CA HIS A 22 -7.43 3.78 -4.79
C HIS A 22 -5.91 4.02 -4.82
N TYR A 23 -5.17 3.41 -3.88
CA TYR A 23 -3.72 3.53 -3.77
C TYR A 23 -3.00 3.07 -5.04
N TYR A 24 -3.29 1.85 -5.52
CA TYR A 24 -2.63 1.34 -6.73
C TYR A 24 -3.06 2.08 -7.99
N LYS A 25 -4.33 2.48 -8.09
CA LYS A 25 -4.78 3.33 -9.20
C LYS A 25 -3.98 4.64 -9.27
N MET A 26 -3.72 5.28 -8.13
CA MET A 26 -2.89 6.49 -8.06
C MET A 26 -1.43 6.20 -8.38
N PHE A 27 -0.90 5.08 -7.89
CA PHE A 27 0.47 4.64 -8.16
C PHE A 27 0.75 4.45 -9.66
N ASP A 28 -0.21 3.84 -10.36
CA ASP A 28 -0.11 3.47 -11.78
C ASP A 28 -0.31 4.67 -12.72
N SER A 29 -1.16 5.63 -12.33
CA SER A 29 -1.57 6.73 -13.21
C SER A 29 -0.97 8.10 -12.87
N THR A 30 -0.98 8.50 -11.60
CA THR A 30 -0.54 9.84 -11.17
C THR A 30 0.19 9.73 -9.84
N ARG A 31 1.38 9.14 -9.88
CA ARG A 31 2.17 8.78 -8.68
C ARG A 31 2.40 9.95 -7.72
N THR A 32 2.51 11.18 -8.24
CA THR A 32 2.66 12.39 -7.43
C THR A 32 1.49 12.62 -6.45
N GLN A 33 0.29 12.14 -6.77
CA GLN A 33 -0.88 12.26 -5.89
C GLN A 33 -0.82 11.35 -4.67
N LEU A 34 0.07 10.35 -4.65
CA LEU A 34 0.29 9.52 -3.45
C LEU A 34 0.80 10.33 -2.25
N ALA A 35 1.34 11.54 -2.48
CA ALA A 35 1.78 12.41 -1.40
C ALA A 35 0.66 12.62 -0.36
N SER A 36 -0.59 12.77 -0.79
CA SER A 36 -1.74 12.98 0.12
C SER A 36 -2.07 11.78 1.01
N MET A 37 -1.56 10.59 0.68
CA MET A 37 -1.77 9.36 1.47
C MET A 37 -0.69 9.14 2.52
N TYR A 38 0.34 9.98 2.56
CA TYR A 38 1.41 9.93 3.53
C TYR A 38 1.50 11.25 4.31
N ASN A 39 2.00 11.18 5.54
CA ASN A 39 2.29 12.33 6.39
C ASN A 39 3.72 12.25 6.94
N GLU A 40 4.11 13.22 7.77
CA GLU A 40 5.47 13.29 8.35
C GLU A 40 5.84 12.11 9.25
N LYS A 41 4.83 11.41 9.80
CA LYS A 41 4.99 10.21 10.64
C LYS A 41 4.87 8.90 9.86
N SER A 42 4.58 8.95 8.56
CA SER A 42 4.51 7.76 7.72
C SER A 42 5.89 7.13 7.56
N MET A 43 5.90 5.82 7.36
CA MET A 43 7.12 5.06 7.08
C MET A 43 6.87 4.11 5.92
N LEU A 44 7.82 4.04 4.99
CA LEU A 44 7.88 3.03 3.93
C LEU A 44 9.13 2.18 4.13
N THR A 45 8.99 0.87 4.03
CA THR A 45 10.12 -0.03 3.81
C THR A 45 9.98 -0.61 2.40
N PHE A 46 10.99 -0.42 1.55
CA PHE A 46 10.97 -0.87 0.17
C PHE A 46 12.29 -1.59 -0.13
N GLU A 47 12.24 -2.89 -0.44
CA GLU A 47 13.42 -3.71 -0.75
C GLU A 47 14.56 -3.57 0.28
N ASN A 48 14.20 -3.65 1.58
CA ASN A 48 15.07 -3.49 2.75
C ASN A 48 15.54 -2.07 3.09
N GLU A 49 15.17 -1.06 2.29
CA GLU A 49 15.47 0.35 2.59
C GLU A 49 14.29 1.01 3.31
N GLN A 50 14.59 1.85 4.30
CA GLN A 50 13.57 2.55 5.11
C GLN A 50 13.53 4.05 4.79
N PHE A 51 12.31 4.57 4.61
CA PHE A 51 12.05 5.98 4.28
C PHE A 51 11.02 6.52 5.26
N MET A 52 11.40 7.54 6.02
CA MET A 52 10.56 8.17 7.03
C MET A 52 10.05 9.53 6.53
N GLY A 53 8.74 9.75 6.70
CA GLY A 53 8.05 10.97 6.33
C GLY A 53 7.69 11.07 4.84
N GLN A 54 6.60 11.78 4.56
CA GLN A 54 6.04 11.98 3.22
C GLN A 54 7.10 12.36 2.17
N SER A 55 7.99 13.31 2.47
CA SER A 55 9.00 13.79 1.51
C SER A 55 9.96 12.67 1.06
N ALA A 56 10.55 11.93 2.00
CA ALA A 56 11.48 10.84 1.68
C ALA A 56 10.78 9.68 0.95
N ILE A 57 9.54 9.37 1.36
CA ILE A 57 8.70 8.37 0.69
C ILE A 57 8.45 8.78 -0.76
N MET A 58 8.00 10.02 -0.99
CA MET A 58 7.71 10.52 -2.34
C MET A 58 8.96 10.61 -3.22
N GLN A 59 10.11 10.97 -2.65
CA GLN A 59 11.39 10.91 -3.36
C GLN A 59 11.70 9.48 -3.81
N LYS A 60 11.54 8.48 -2.93
CA LYS A 60 11.74 7.07 -3.31
C LYS A 60 10.78 6.65 -4.41
N LEU A 61 9.48 6.90 -4.25
CA LEU A 61 8.45 6.45 -5.20
C LEU A 61 8.60 7.11 -6.59
N THR A 62 9.07 8.35 -6.66
CA THR A 62 9.27 9.07 -7.94
C THR A 62 10.60 8.75 -8.63
N THR A 63 11.58 8.20 -7.90
CA THR A 63 12.90 7.82 -8.45
C THR A 63 12.98 6.35 -8.88
N LEU A 64 11.90 5.59 -8.77
CA LEU A 64 11.88 4.22 -9.26
C LEU A 64 12.03 4.20 -10.78
N ASN A 65 12.96 3.37 -11.27
CA ASN A 65 13.33 3.30 -12.69
C ASN A 65 12.32 2.50 -13.53
N PHE A 66 11.07 2.98 -13.61
CA PHE A 66 10.07 2.47 -14.54
C PHE A 66 9.27 3.61 -15.18
N GLN A 67 9.01 3.49 -16.48
CA GLN A 67 8.22 4.44 -17.26
C GLN A 67 6.72 4.26 -16.97
N SER A 68 6.29 3.01 -16.84
CA SER A 68 4.91 2.67 -16.45
C SER A 68 4.87 1.44 -15.57
N VAL A 69 3.82 1.36 -14.76
CA VAL A 69 3.58 0.25 -13.86
C VAL A 69 2.08 -0.02 -13.81
N ALA A 70 1.72 -1.29 -13.73
CA ALA A 70 0.35 -1.73 -13.54
C ALA A 70 0.30 -2.78 -12.45
N HIS A 71 -0.40 -2.47 -11.36
CA HIS A 71 -0.63 -3.40 -10.27
C HIS A 71 -1.90 -4.20 -10.52
N GLN A 72 -1.81 -5.51 -10.36
CA GLN A 72 -2.94 -6.41 -10.31
C GLN A 72 -3.00 -7.07 -8.93
N VAL A 73 -3.93 -6.62 -8.10
CA VAL A 73 -4.20 -7.23 -6.80
C VAL A 73 -4.76 -8.63 -7.00
N VAL A 74 -4.21 -9.61 -6.27
CA VAL A 74 -4.66 -11.00 -6.26
C VAL A 74 -5.38 -11.31 -4.95
N THR A 75 -4.76 -10.98 -3.80
CA THR A 75 -5.42 -11.06 -2.49
C THR A 75 -5.29 -9.73 -1.75
N CYS A 76 -6.29 -9.44 -0.92
CA CYS A 76 -6.35 -8.25 -0.08
C CYS A 76 -7.05 -8.64 1.22
N ASP A 77 -6.26 -8.85 2.27
CA ASP A 77 -6.73 -9.31 3.57
C ASP A 77 -6.54 -8.20 4.59
N SER A 78 -7.63 -7.72 5.19
CA SER A 78 -7.59 -6.62 6.16
C SER A 78 -7.91 -7.12 7.57
N GLN A 79 -7.34 -6.44 8.57
CA GLN A 79 -7.62 -6.62 9.99
C GLN A 79 -7.73 -5.23 10.64
N PRO A 80 -8.64 -5.03 11.60
CA PRO A 80 -8.66 -3.80 12.39
C PRO A 80 -7.47 -3.80 13.37
N THR A 81 -6.93 -2.62 13.66
CA THR A 81 -5.90 -2.41 14.69
C THR A 81 -6.50 -1.86 15.98
N ASP A 82 -5.77 -2.00 17.10
CA ASP A 82 -6.15 -1.42 18.40
C ASP A 82 -6.34 0.10 18.37
N SER A 83 -5.66 0.78 17.46
CA SER A 83 -5.70 2.23 17.29
C SER A 83 -6.80 2.71 16.33
N ASN A 84 -7.84 1.89 16.11
CA ASN A 84 -8.91 2.17 15.14
C ASN A 84 -8.41 2.36 13.69
N GLY A 85 -7.23 1.81 13.41
CA GLY A 85 -6.65 1.72 12.08
C GLY A 85 -7.01 0.42 11.39
N ILE A 86 -6.43 0.22 10.22
CA ILE A 86 -6.62 -0.98 9.39
C ILE A 86 -5.25 -1.43 8.91
N LEU A 87 -4.91 -2.67 9.23
CA LEU A 87 -3.76 -3.37 8.65
C LEU A 87 -4.26 -4.17 7.45
N THR A 88 -3.70 -3.92 6.28
CA THR A 88 -4.04 -4.62 5.05
C THR A 88 -2.81 -5.29 4.47
N PHE A 89 -2.91 -6.59 4.22
CA PHE A 89 -1.92 -7.37 3.52
C PHE A 89 -2.40 -7.64 2.09
N VAL A 90 -1.57 -7.24 1.14
CA VAL A 90 -1.85 -7.36 -0.29
C VAL A 90 -0.83 -8.31 -0.90
N THR A 91 -1.31 -9.22 -1.73
CA THR A 91 -0.46 -9.93 -2.70
C THR A 91 -0.95 -9.65 -4.11
N GLY A 92 -0.04 -9.63 -5.06
CA GLY A 92 -0.41 -9.33 -6.43
C GLY A 92 0.69 -9.54 -7.45
N LYS A 93 0.40 -9.04 -8.65
CA LYS A 93 1.28 -9.04 -9.80
C LYS A 93 1.57 -7.61 -10.23
N LEU A 94 2.79 -7.37 -10.69
CA LEU A 94 3.31 -6.07 -11.11
C LEU A 94 3.81 -6.20 -12.55
N ALA A 95 3.12 -5.57 -13.49
CA ALA A 95 3.62 -5.41 -14.85
C ALA A 95 4.37 -4.07 -14.94
N VAL A 96 5.58 -4.11 -15.47
CA VAL A 96 6.45 -2.93 -15.61
C VAL A 96 6.69 -2.67 -17.09
N ASP A 97 6.64 -1.41 -17.49
CA ASP A 97 6.93 -0.94 -18.86
C ASP A 97 6.13 -1.68 -19.95
N GLY A 98 4.86 -1.99 -19.64
CA GLY A 98 3.95 -2.68 -20.55
C GLY A 98 4.22 -4.18 -20.72
N ASN A 99 5.22 -4.76 -20.04
CA ASN A 99 5.46 -6.19 -20.08
C ASN A 99 4.44 -6.95 -19.21
N ALA A 100 3.27 -7.23 -19.79
CA ALA A 100 2.22 -8.02 -19.16
C ALA A 100 2.47 -9.55 -19.26
N THR A 101 3.43 -10.00 -20.07
CA THR A 101 3.68 -11.43 -20.30
C THR A 101 4.48 -12.08 -19.17
N THR A 102 5.30 -11.29 -18.47
CA THR A 102 6.16 -11.74 -17.37
C THR A 102 6.03 -10.79 -16.18
N PRO A 103 4.84 -10.73 -15.53
CA PRO A 103 4.65 -9.86 -14.38
C PRO A 103 5.43 -10.37 -13.17
N LEU A 104 5.95 -9.46 -12.36
CA LEU A 104 6.61 -9.77 -11.09
C LEU A 104 5.55 -10.03 -10.02
N ASN A 105 5.81 -10.94 -9.08
CA ASN A 105 4.95 -11.06 -7.91
C ASN A 105 5.37 -10.01 -6.87
N PHE A 106 4.40 -9.40 -6.20
CA PHE A 106 4.66 -8.49 -5.09
C PHE A 106 3.79 -8.83 -3.89
N ALA A 107 4.27 -8.42 -2.72
CA ALA A 107 3.49 -8.40 -1.49
C ALA A 107 3.73 -7.06 -0.80
N GLN A 108 2.68 -6.49 -0.23
CA GLN A 108 2.75 -5.21 0.47
C GLN A 108 1.87 -5.24 1.72
N VAL A 109 2.38 -4.67 2.81
CA VAL A 109 1.61 -4.42 4.02
C VAL A 109 1.37 -2.92 4.13
N ILE A 110 0.12 -2.54 4.34
CA ILE A 110 -0.30 -1.15 4.51
C ILE A 110 -1.01 -1.04 5.86
N CYS A 111 -0.54 -0.14 6.71
CA CYS A 111 -1.22 0.19 7.97
C CYS A 111 -1.76 1.61 7.88
N THR A 112 -3.07 1.76 7.81
CA THR A 112 -3.74 3.07 7.82
C THR A 112 -4.09 3.46 9.25
N SER A 113 -3.73 4.66 9.68
CA SER A 113 -4.26 5.29 10.90
C SER A 113 -5.48 6.17 10.56
N ARG A 114 -6.41 6.33 11.51
CA ARG A 114 -7.36 7.45 11.46
C ARG A 114 -6.69 8.76 11.86
#